data_AF-A0A7X3VCY4-F1
#
_entry.id   AF-A0A7X3VCY4-F1
#
_cell.length_a   1.000
_cell.length_b   1.000
_cell.length_c   1.000
_cell.angle_alpha   90.00
_cell.angle_beta   90.00
_cell.angle_gamma   90.00
#
_symmetry.space_group_name_H-M   'P 1'
#
loop_
_entity.id
_entity.type
_entity.pdbx_description
1 polymer ?
#
loop_
_entity_poly.entity_id
_entity_poly.type
_entity_poly.pdbx_seq_one_letter_code
_entity_poly.pdbx_strand_id
1 'polypeptide(L)'
;MLTEDSVSAEERVTVIHTDDKGSSDYSIALTCAYTQESGQWVGICKEFGTSAFSSTLENARVELQEAIELQLNEIEQLGHIDEYLAVNDVEAVPFSTSQQIGFTIVPGSQHEHIRA
;
A
#
# COMPACT_ATOMS: atom_id res chain seq x y z
N MET A 1 14.40 -32.62 7.25
CA MET A 1 13.33 -31.66 6.95
C MET A 1 13.75 -30.35 7.57
N LEU A 2 14.31 -29.45 6.76
CA LEU A 2 14.56 -28.08 7.19
C LEU A 2 13.22 -27.38 7.05
N THR A 3 12.74 -26.77 8.13
CA THR A 3 11.63 -25.82 8.08
C THR A 3 12.09 -24.67 7.19
N GLU A 4 11.52 -24.59 5.99
CA GLU A 4 11.66 -23.40 5.16
C GLU A 4 10.98 -22.28 5.95
N ASP A 5 11.79 -21.43 6.57
CA ASP A 5 11.36 -20.16 7.14
C ASP A 5 10.83 -19.33 5.97
N SER A 6 9.54 -19.46 5.68
CA SER A 6 8.86 -18.62 4.70
C SER A 6 8.90 -17.19 5.23
N VAL A 7 9.71 -16.35 4.59
CA VAL A 7 9.76 -14.93 4.91
C VAL A 7 8.48 -14.31 4.39
N SER A 8 7.60 -13.93 5.31
CA SER A 8 6.36 -13.22 5.02
C SER A 8 6.43 -11.80 5.59
N ALA A 9 6.07 -10.81 4.79
CA ALA A 9 5.95 -9.42 5.20
C ALA A 9 4.54 -8.92 4.87
N GLU A 10 3.89 -8.24 5.81
CA GLU A 10 2.61 -7.60 5.60
C GLU A 10 2.78 -6.08 5.74
N GLU A 11 2.16 -5.33 4.85
CA GLU A 11 2.26 -3.88 4.78
C GLU A 11 0.89 -3.27 4.48
N ARG A 12 0.56 -2.17 5.16
CA ARG A 12 -0.61 -1.37 4.81
C ARG A 12 -0.16 -0.26 3.86
N VAL A 13 -0.77 -0.22 2.69
CA VAL A 13 -0.49 0.76 1.63
C VAL A 13 -1.69 1.69 1.53
N THR A 14 -1.42 2.99 1.50
CA THR A 14 -2.46 4.00 1.24
C THR A 14 -2.32 4.48 -0.18
N VAL A 15 -3.36 4.30 -1.00
CA VAL A 15 -3.44 4.85 -2.34
C VAL A 15 -4.21 6.16 -2.27
N ILE A 16 -3.63 7.24 -2.80
CA ILE A 16 -4.29 8.54 -2.89
C ILE A 16 -4.71 8.72 -4.34
N HIS A 17 -6.01 8.83 -4.55
CA HIS A 17 -6.58 9.14 -5.84
C HIS A 17 -6.88 10.65 -5.90
N THR A 18 -6.38 11.29 -6.96
CA THR A 18 -6.61 12.71 -7.23
C THR A 18 -7.30 12.86 -8.59
N ASP A 19 -8.53 13.35 -8.58
CA ASP A 19 -9.27 13.63 -9.80
C ASP A 19 -8.77 14.97 -10.40
N ASP A 20 -8.21 14.93 -11.61
CA ASP A 20 -7.75 16.13 -12.34
C ASP A 20 -8.89 17.13 -12.61
N LYS A 21 -10.14 16.68 -12.52
CA LYS A 21 -11.34 17.52 -12.68
C LYS A 21 -11.83 18.16 -11.37
N GLY A 22 -11.11 17.96 -10.26
CA GLY A 22 -11.35 18.64 -8.99
C GLY A 22 -12.64 18.25 -8.28
N SER A 23 -13.21 17.07 -8.58
CA SER A 23 -14.53 16.70 -8.06
C SER A 23 -14.49 15.99 -6.70
N SER A 24 -13.48 15.17 -6.38
CA SER A 24 -13.23 14.64 -5.02
C SER A 24 -11.90 13.89 -4.97
N ASP A 25 -10.94 14.36 -4.17
CA ASP A 25 -9.77 13.57 -3.80
C ASP A 25 -10.17 12.58 -2.71
N TYR A 26 -9.77 11.31 -2.86
CA TYR A 26 -10.00 10.28 -1.83
C TYR A 26 -8.77 9.43 -1.63
N SER A 27 -8.64 8.85 -0.45
CA SER A 27 -7.64 7.84 -0.16
C SER A 27 -8.28 6.54 0.28
N ILE A 28 -7.65 5.43 -0.09
CA ILE A 28 -8.04 4.09 0.32
C ILE A 28 -6.84 3.42 0.99
N ALA A 29 -7.10 2.57 1.98
CA ALA A 29 -6.08 1.77 2.64
C ALA A 29 -6.23 0.30 2.24
N LEU A 30 -5.15 -0.29 1.74
CA LEU A 30 -5.09 -1.67 1.26
C LEU A 30 -4.06 -2.46 2.06
N THR A 31 -4.28 -3.77 2.13
CA THR A 31 -3.41 -4.70 2.84
C THR A 31 -2.64 -5.54 1.82
N CYS A 32 -1.35 -5.29 1.71
CA CYS A 32 -0.46 -6.04 0.85
C CYS A 32 0.32 -7.08 1.67
N ALA A 33 0.33 -8.32 1.22
CA ALA A 33 1.17 -9.38 1.77
C ALA A 33 2.22 -9.79 0.74
N TYR A 34 3.43 -10.02 1.22
CA TYR A 34 4.57 -10.44 0.42
C TYR A 34 5.14 -11.72 0.99
N THR A 35 5.35 -12.72 0.14
CA THR A 35 5.95 -13.99 0.52
C THR A 35 7.02 -14.38 -0.49
N GLN A 36 8.06 -15.07 -0.05
CA GLN A 36 9.05 -15.63 -0.96
C GLN A 36 8.72 -17.10 -1.25
N GLU A 37 8.46 -17.42 -2.52
CA GLU A 37 8.20 -18.79 -2.98
C GLU A 37 9.11 -19.14 -4.15
N SER A 38 9.77 -20.30 -4.09
CA SER A 38 10.62 -20.81 -5.19
C SER A 38 11.70 -19.82 -5.69
N GLY A 39 12.20 -18.95 -4.80
CA GLY A 39 13.20 -17.93 -5.14
C GLY A 39 12.64 -16.65 -5.76
N GLN A 40 11.30 -16.49 -5.81
CA GLN A 40 10.62 -15.28 -6.26
C GLN A 40 9.80 -14.66 -5.12
N TRP A 41 9.68 -13.35 -5.13
CA TRP A 41 8.77 -12.62 -4.27
C TRP A 41 7.40 -12.52 -4.92
N VAL A 42 6.37 -12.89 -4.17
CA VAL A 42 4.97 -12.81 -4.54
C VAL A 42 4.33 -11.75 -3.67
N GLY A 43 3.85 -10.66 -4.27
CA GLY A 43 3.02 -9.66 -3.61
C GLY A 43 1.55 -9.90 -3.93
N ILE A 44 0.66 -9.75 -2.94
CA ILE A 44 -0.79 -9.83 -3.13
C ILE A 44 -1.50 -8.71 -2.34
N CYS A 45 -2.42 -8.01 -3.01
CA CYS A 45 -3.41 -7.14 -2.39
C CYS A 45 -4.59 -7.98 -1.94
N LYS A 46 -4.87 -8.03 -0.64
CA LYS A 46 -5.90 -8.92 -0.09
C LYS A 46 -7.32 -8.50 -0.50
N GLU A 47 -7.54 -7.20 -0.58
CA GLU A 47 -8.84 -6.62 -0.88
C GLU A 47 -9.21 -6.80 -2.35
N PHE A 48 -8.25 -6.69 -3.28
CA PHE A 48 -8.54 -6.76 -4.72
C PHE A 48 -8.15 -8.09 -5.38
N GLY A 49 -7.44 -8.96 -4.66
CA GLY A 49 -6.89 -10.20 -5.22
C GLY A 49 -5.82 -9.98 -6.28
N THR A 50 -5.36 -8.74 -6.48
CA THR A 50 -4.29 -8.37 -7.40
C THR A 50 -2.97 -8.92 -6.89
N SER A 51 -2.16 -9.50 -7.77
CA SER A 51 -0.85 -10.05 -7.40
C SER A 51 0.24 -9.67 -8.39
N ALA A 52 1.48 -9.55 -7.90
CA ALA A 52 2.66 -9.35 -8.73
C ALA A 52 3.81 -10.27 -8.28
N PHE A 53 4.71 -10.58 -9.22
CA PHE A 53 5.79 -11.53 -9.02
C PHE A 53 7.10 -10.92 -9.47
N SER A 54 8.10 -10.90 -8.58
CA SER A 54 9.40 -10.35 -8.93
C SER A 54 10.57 -11.09 -8.28
N SER A 55 11.79 -10.78 -8.73
CA SER A 55 13.01 -11.36 -8.17
C SER A 55 13.43 -10.76 -6.83
N THR A 56 12.94 -9.56 -6.50
CA THR A 56 13.23 -8.84 -5.26
C THR A 56 11.94 -8.35 -4.60
N LEU A 57 11.95 -8.19 -3.28
CA LEU A 57 10.81 -7.65 -2.53
C LEU A 57 10.46 -6.23 -2.99
N GLU A 58 11.47 -5.40 -3.26
CA GLU A 58 11.27 -4.03 -3.72
C GLU A 58 10.56 -3.97 -5.08
N ASN A 59 10.99 -4.80 -6.04
CA ASN A 59 10.30 -4.85 -7.33
C ASN A 59 8.89 -5.42 -7.18
N ALA A 60 8.69 -6.45 -6.36
CA ALA A 60 7.35 -7.01 -6.12
C ALA A 60 6.39 -5.98 -5.51
N ARG A 61 6.90 -5.05 -4.68
CA ARG A 61 6.13 -3.91 -4.16
C ARG A 61 5.74 -2.94 -5.27
N VAL A 62 6.71 -2.51 -6.08
CA VAL A 62 6.47 -1.57 -7.19
C VAL A 62 5.49 -2.18 -8.19
N GLU A 63 5.74 -3.40 -8.64
CA GLU A 63 4.88 -4.07 -9.63
C GLU A 63 3.47 -4.33 -9.08
N LEU A 64 3.33 -4.68 -7.79
CA LEU A 64 2.02 -4.82 -7.17
C LEU A 64 1.29 -3.47 -7.10
N GLN A 65 2.00 -2.40 -6.75
CA GLN A 65 1.42 -1.06 -6.70
C GLN A 65 0.94 -0.62 -8.08
N GLU A 66 1.76 -0.76 -9.13
CA GLU A 66 1.37 -0.42 -10.50
C GLU A 66 0.17 -1.24 -10.98
N ALA A 67 0.10 -2.53 -10.63
CA ALA A 67 -1.03 -3.39 -10.96
C ALA A 67 -2.33 -2.93 -10.27
N ILE A 68 -2.25 -2.55 -8.99
CA ILE A 68 -3.39 -2.01 -8.24
C ILE A 68 -3.85 -0.68 -8.86
N GLU A 69 -2.92 0.23 -9.15
CA GLU A 69 -3.23 1.53 -9.75
C GLU A 69 -3.87 1.37 -11.13
N LEU A 70 -3.36 0.46 -11.96
CA LEU A 70 -3.95 0.16 -13.26
C LEU A 70 -5.38 -0.37 -13.12
N GLN A 71 -5.60 -1.33 -12.24
CA GLN A 71 -6.91 -1.91 -11.99
C GLN A 71 -7.92 -0.86 -11.50
N LEU A 72 -7.52 0.00 -10.56
CA LEU A 72 -8.37 1.09 -10.08
C LEU A 72 -8.74 2.07 -11.21
N ASN A 73 -7.76 2.46 -12.03
CA ASN A 73 -7.99 3.34 -13.17
C ASN A 73 -8.95 2.73 -14.20
N GLU A 74 -8.83 1.44 -14.50
CA GLU A 74 -9.73 0.75 -15.43
C GLU A 74 -11.17 0.73 -14.90
N ILE A 75 -11.37 0.41 -13.62
CA ILE A 75 -12.69 0.39 -12.98
C ILE A 75 -13.31 1.80 -12.91
N GLU A 76 -12.49 2.81 -12.63
CA GLU A 76 -12.93 4.20 -12.62
C GLU A 76 -13.35 4.67 -14.01
N GLN A 77 -12.62 4.33 -15.06
CA GLN A 77 -13.01 4.65 -16.45
C GLN A 77 -14.34 4.03 -16.84
N LEU A 78 -14.70 2.90 -16.24
CA LEU A 78 -16.01 2.27 -16.42
C LEU A 78 -17.11 2.91 -15.54
N GLY A 79 -16.76 3.80 -14.61
CA GLY A 79 -17.70 4.48 -13.72
C GLY A 79 -18.21 3.61 -12.57
N HIS A 80 -17.46 2.56 -12.19
CA HIS A 80 -17.87 1.57 -11.19
C HIS A 80 -17.02 1.60 -9.92
N ILE A 81 -16.22 2.64 -9.70
CA ILE A 81 -15.26 2.68 -8.60
C ILE A 81 -15.91 2.58 -7.22
N ASP A 82 -17.00 3.33 -6.96
CA ASP A 82 -17.71 3.27 -5.67
C ASP A 82 -18.28 1.87 -5.38
N GLU A 83 -18.90 1.23 -6.39
CA GLU A 83 -19.45 -0.12 -6.25
C GLU A 83 -18.33 -1.15 -6.04
N TYR A 84 -17.22 -1.00 -6.77
CA TYR A 84 -16.08 -1.88 -6.66
C TYR A 84 -15.43 -1.81 -5.28
N LEU A 85 -15.23 -0.60 -4.72
CA LEU A 85 -14.70 -0.43 -3.37
C LEU A 85 -15.65 -1.02 -2.32
N ALA A 86 -16.96 -0.79 -2.47
CA ALA A 86 -17.97 -1.33 -1.55
C ALA A 86 -18.02 -2.87 -1.54
N VAL A 87 -17.93 -3.51 -2.72
CA VAL A 87 -17.91 -4.99 -2.83
C VAL A 87 -16.67 -5.61 -2.19
N ASN A 88 -15.55 -4.89 -2.19
CA ASN A 88 -14.28 -5.36 -1.64
C ASN A 88 -14.03 -4.89 -0.18
N ASP A 89 -15.05 -4.33 0.49
CA ASP A 89 -14.96 -3.82 1.88
C ASP A 89 -13.86 -2.74 2.06
N VAL A 90 -13.61 -1.94 1.01
CA VAL A 90 -12.64 -0.86 1.02
C VAL A 90 -13.34 0.47 1.25
N GLU A 91 -12.99 1.14 2.34
CA GLU A 91 -13.51 2.47 2.67
C GLU A 91 -12.70 3.57 1.95
N ALA A 92 -13.39 4.42 1.18
CA ALA A 92 -12.83 5.64 0.64
C ALA A 92 -12.97 6.79 1.63
N VAL A 93 -11.84 7.35 2.05
CA VAL A 93 -11.81 8.51 2.96
C VAL A 93 -11.56 9.76 2.11
N PRO A 94 -12.41 10.80 2.19
CA PRO A 94 -12.18 12.03 1.45
C PRO A 94 -10.88 12.70 1.92
N PHE A 95 -9.99 12.97 0.98
CA PHE A 95 -8.71 13.61 1.25
C PHE A 95 -8.83 15.12 1.04
N SER A 96 -9.17 15.85 2.09
CA SER A 96 -9.14 17.32 2.02
C SER A 96 -7.69 17.80 2.16
N THR A 97 -7.14 18.40 1.11
CA THR A 97 -5.82 19.07 1.06
C THR A 97 -5.61 20.21 2.09
N SER A 98 -6.57 20.42 3.00
CA SER A 98 -6.53 21.43 4.06
C SER A 98 -5.83 20.99 5.35
N GLN A 99 -5.45 19.72 5.51
CA GLN A 99 -4.61 19.30 6.64
C GLN A 99 -3.13 19.60 6.34
N GLN A 100 -2.65 20.75 6.83
CA GLN A 100 -1.23 21.06 6.85
C GLN A 100 -0.46 19.93 7.54
N ILE A 101 0.41 19.26 6.78
CA ILE A 101 1.34 18.25 7.25
C ILE A 101 2.34 18.94 8.19
N GLY A 102 2.18 18.72 9.50
CA GLY A 102 3.20 19.02 10.49
C GLY A 102 4.06 17.78 10.73
N PHE A 103 5.34 17.82 10.35
CA PHE A 103 6.31 16.79 10.73
C PHE A 103 6.96 17.21 12.06
N THR A 104 6.77 16.43 13.11
CA THR A 104 7.59 16.52 14.32
C THR A 104 8.74 15.53 14.17
N ILE A 105 9.94 16.04 13.91
CA ILE A 105 11.17 15.28 14.13
C ILE A 105 11.34 15.19 15.64
N VAL A 106 11.25 13.98 16.20
CA VAL A 106 11.60 13.73 17.60
C VAL A 106 13.10 13.47 17.63
N PRO A 107 13.96 14.41 18.06
CA PRO A 107 15.36 14.10 18.28
C PRO A 107 15.44 13.07 19.40
N GLY A 108 15.79 11.84 19.05
CA GLY A 108 16.12 10.80 20.02
C GLY A 108 17.17 11.32 20.99
N SER A 109 16.80 11.41 22.26
CA SER A 109 17.70 11.83 23.34
C SER A 109 18.84 10.82 23.43
N GLN A 110 20.03 11.22 22.96
CA GLN A 110 21.24 10.47 23.27
C GLN A 110 21.52 10.62 24.76
N HIS A 111 21.24 9.55 25.50
CA HIS A 111 21.76 9.32 26.84
C HIS A 111 23.28 9.17 26.73
N GLU A 112 24.04 10.24 26.98
CA GLU A 112 25.45 10.12 27.33
C GLU A 112 25.60 10.24 28.84
N HIS A 113 25.72 9.06 29.47
CA HIS A 113 26.40 8.90 30.74
C HIS A 113 27.84 9.38 30.59
N ILE A 114 28.23 10.45 31.30
CA ILE A 114 29.64 10.68 31.61
C ILE A 114 29.78 10.79 33.13
N ARG A 115 30.33 9.72 33.70
CA ARG A 115 30.93 9.69 35.03
C ARG A 115 32.20 10.54 35.03
N ALA A 116 32.37 11.36 36.06
CA ALA A 116 33.65 11.55 36.73
C ALA A 116 33.36 11.92 38.19
#